data_AF-A0A7Y9JG91-F1
#
_entry.id   AF-A0A7Y9JG91-F1
#
_cell.length_a   1.000
_cell.length_b   1.000
_cell.length_c   1.000
_cell.angle_alpha   90.00
_cell.angle_beta   90.00
_cell.angle_gamma   90.00
#
_symmetry.space_group_name_H-M   'P 1'
#
loop_
_entity.id
_entity.type
_entity.pdbx_description
1 polymer ?
#
loop_
_entity_poly.entity_id
_entity_poly.type
_entity_poly.pdbx_seq_one_letter_code
_entity_poly.pdbx_strand_id
1 'polypeptide(L)'
;MSETPIPYAGGRSGPTRILQLHTRRGVIAKAGVTVGIDGAHYHQRWGRAAFEIPADKPVHVAVSQGGGQIGVAATVLTPEQPSELEYRGPAALYLSGAIGAPGTVKQRGCLLQLAIVALVPLMALALVMVIGVLLSR
;
A
#
# COMPACT_ATOMS: atom_id res chain seq x y z
N MET A 1 18.34 -5.93 11.64
CA MET A 1 18.91 -6.37 10.36
C MET A 1 18.80 -5.19 9.41
N SER A 2 19.92 -4.59 9.04
CA SER A 2 20.00 -3.55 8.01
C SER A 2 19.73 -4.20 6.66
N GLU A 3 18.58 -3.92 6.04
CA GLU A 3 18.28 -4.35 4.68
C GLU A 3 19.26 -3.66 3.71
N THR A 4 19.82 -4.42 2.78
CA THR A 4 20.66 -3.86 1.72
C THR A 4 19.83 -2.88 0.89
N PRO A 5 20.20 -1.59 0.83
CA PRO A 5 19.44 -0.61 0.06
C PRO A 5 19.43 -0.94 -1.42
N ILE A 6 18.28 -0.72 -2.05
CA ILE A 6 18.12 -0.87 -3.49
C ILE A 6 18.68 0.38 -4.17
N PRO A 7 19.59 0.24 -5.15
CA PRO A 7 20.24 1.37 -5.77
C PRO A 7 19.27 2.21 -6.59
N TYR A 8 19.53 3.51 -6.62
CA TYR A 8 18.76 4.46 -7.41
C TYR A 8 19.03 4.26 -8.91
N ALA A 9 17.98 4.03 -9.70
CA ALA A 9 18.11 3.67 -11.11
C ALA A 9 18.37 4.87 -12.04
N GLY A 10 18.18 6.10 -11.58
CA GLY A 10 18.24 7.31 -12.41
C GLY A 10 19.64 7.79 -12.81
N GLY A 11 20.66 6.91 -12.81
CA GLY A 11 21.98 7.17 -13.38
C GLY A 11 22.67 8.45 -12.89
N ARG A 12 22.93 8.57 -11.59
CA ARG A 12 23.47 9.81 -10.99
C ARG A 12 24.68 9.57 -10.08
N SER A 13 25.62 10.53 -10.10
CA SER A 13 26.82 10.59 -9.24
C SER A 13 26.75 11.76 -8.24
N GLY A 14 25.68 11.85 -7.46
CA GLY A 14 25.46 12.91 -6.43
C GLY A 14 25.25 12.32 -5.04
N PRO A 15 25.12 13.15 -3.99
CA PRO A 15 24.89 12.66 -2.64
C PRO A 15 23.54 11.91 -2.56
N THR A 16 23.58 10.72 -1.96
CA THR A 16 22.41 9.86 -1.76
C THR A 16 22.09 9.74 -0.27
N ARG A 17 20.82 9.49 0.02
CA ARG A 17 20.32 9.13 1.35
C ARG A 17 19.42 7.90 1.24
N ILE A 18 19.20 7.22 2.36
CA ILE A 18 18.40 6.00 2.39
C ILE A 18 16.96 6.32 2.77
N LEU A 19 16.04 6.02 1.85
CA LEU A 19 14.61 5.97 2.11
C LEU A 19 14.24 4.62 2.71
N GLN A 20 13.75 4.64 3.94
CA GLN A 20 13.11 3.51 4.59
C GLN A 20 11.61 3.52 4.28
N LEU A 21 11.13 2.56 3.50
CA LEU A 21 9.72 2.42 3.17
C LEU A 21 9.13 1.22 3.88
N HIS A 22 8.12 1.46 4.72
CA HIS A 22 7.35 0.43 5.39
C HIS A 22 6.01 0.23 4.70
N THR A 23 5.86 -0.85 3.95
CA THR A 23 4.60 -1.19 3.27
C THR A 23 3.77 -2.15 4.11
N ARG A 24 2.55 -1.75 4.45
CA ARG A 24 1.59 -2.58 5.18
C ARG A 24 0.43 -2.97 4.29
N ARG A 25 0.21 -4.28 4.26
CA ARG A 25 -0.84 -4.94 3.51
C ARG A 25 -2.19 -4.77 4.21
N GLY A 26 -3.24 -4.49 3.43
CA GLY A 26 -4.61 -4.68 3.90
C GLY A 26 -4.94 -6.16 4.11
N VAL A 27 -6.08 -6.47 4.73
CA VAL A 27 -6.45 -7.86 5.09
C VAL A 27 -6.53 -8.79 3.87
N ILE A 28 -7.01 -8.29 2.73
CA ILE A 28 -7.30 -9.11 1.54
C ILE A 28 -6.23 -8.98 0.43
N ALA A 29 -5.35 -7.97 0.49
CA ALA A 29 -4.39 -7.74 -0.59
C ALA A 29 -3.39 -8.90 -0.70
N LYS A 30 -3.35 -9.58 -1.84
CA LYS A 30 -2.36 -10.64 -2.15
C LYS A 30 -1.30 -10.21 -3.17
N ALA A 31 -1.58 -9.17 -3.96
CA ALA A 31 -0.66 -8.67 -4.97
C ALA A 31 0.60 -8.05 -4.33
N GLY A 32 1.74 -8.14 -5.03
CA GLY A 32 2.96 -7.43 -4.65
C GLY A 32 2.80 -5.90 -4.75
N VAL A 33 3.78 -5.18 -4.21
CA VAL A 33 3.84 -3.72 -4.23
C VAL A 33 4.85 -3.26 -5.26
N THR A 34 4.53 -2.19 -5.98
CA THR A 34 5.43 -1.52 -6.91
C THR A 34 5.72 -0.13 -6.38
N VAL A 35 7.00 0.14 -6.14
CA VAL A 35 7.51 1.43 -5.66
C VAL A 35 8.07 2.18 -6.85
N GLY A 36 7.52 3.35 -7.14
CA GLY A 36 8.01 4.30 -8.12
C GLY A 36 8.87 5.36 -7.44
N ILE A 37 10.13 5.55 -7.87
CA ILE A 37 11.00 6.64 -7.40
C ILE A 37 11.45 7.42 -8.63
N ASP A 38 11.03 8.68 -8.76
CA ASP A 38 11.34 9.55 -9.91
C ASP A 38 11.06 8.88 -11.28
N GLY A 39 10.05 8.00 -11.35
CA GLY A 39 9.67 7.26 -12.55
C GLY A 39 10.33 5.89 -12.71
N ALA A 40 11.33 5.55 -11.91
CA ALA A 40 11.87 4.18 -11.84
C ALA A 40 10.95 3.27 -11.02
N HIS A 41 10.64 2.07 -11.51
CA HIS A 41 9.72 1.14 -10.86
C HIS A 41 10.45 -0.07 -10.27
N TYR A 42 10.17 -0.36 -9.01
CA TYR A 42 10.75 -1.47 -8.25
C TYR A 42 9.63 -2.37 -7.72
N HIS A 43 9.65 -3.66 -8.09
CA HIS A 43 8.67 -4.64 -7.63
C HIS A 43 9.15 -5.31 -6.34
N GLN A 44 8.43 -5.07 -5.25
CA GLN A 44 8.77 -5.53 -3.91
C GLN A 44 7.65 -6.36 -3.29
N ARG A 45 8.03 -7.15 -2.28
CA ARG A 45 7.07 -7.77 -1.36
C ARG A 45 6.65 -6.75 -0.30
N TRP A 46 5.52 -7.04 0.35
CA TRP A 46 5.08 -6.29 1.53
C TRP A 46 6.12 -6.40 2.66
N GLY A 47 6.27 -5.33 3.43
CA GLY A 47 7.23 -5.25 4.53
C GLY A 47 8.08 -3.99 4.46
N ARG A 48 9.25 -4.06 5.09
CA ARG A 48 10.27 -3.01 5.03
C ARG A 48 11.09 -3.19 3.75
N ALA A 49 11.51 -2.06 3.19
CA ALA A 49 12.48 -2.00 2.11
C ALA A 49 13.24 -0.68 2.22
N ALA A 50 14.54 -0.73 1.94
CA ALA A 50 15.40 0.43 1.86
C ALA A 50 15.72 0.77 0.39
N PHE A 51 15.66 2.05 0.04
CA PHE A 51 15.99 2.55 -1.30
C PHE A 51 16.98 3.69 -1.20
N GLU A 52 17.95 3.73 -2.11
CA GLU A 52 18.77 4.92 -2.30
C GLU A 52 17.95 5.96 -3.05
N ILE A 53 17.97 7.20 -2.54
CA ILE A 53 17.35 8.35 -3.18
C ILE A 53 18.31 9.54 -3.18
N PRO A 54 18.18 10.48 -4.14
CA PRO A 54 18.89 11.74 -4.09
C PRO A 54 18.68 12.50 -2.77
N ALA A 55 19.76 13.05 -2.22
CA ALA A 55 19.72 13.82 -0.97
C ALA A 55 19.61 15.34 -1.17
N ASP A 56 19.77 15.83 -2.40
CA ASP A 56 19.95 17.25 -2.72
C ASP A 56 18.79 17.85 -3.53
N LYS A 57 17.77 17.06 -3.86
CA LYS A 57 16.59 17.52 -4.59
C LYS A 57 15.31 16.85 -4.07
N PRO A 58 14.13 17.42 -4.36
CA PRO A 58 12.86 16.73 -4.14
C PRO A 58 12.79 15.42 -4.96
N VAL A 59 12.26 14.37 -4.34
CA VAL A 59 12.10 13.04 -4.95
C VAL A 59 10.64 12.64 -4.90
N HIS A 60 10.08 12.28 -6.04
CA HIS A 60 8.72 11.77 -6.14
C HIS A 60 8.70 10.27 -5.83
N VAL A 61 7.93 9.89 -4.81
CA VAL A 61 7.76 8.51 -4.38
C VAL A 61 6.30 8.11 -4.55
N ALA A 62 6.05 7.11 -5.38
CA ALA A 62 4.74 6.52 -5.58
C ALA A 62 4.75 5.04 -5.15
N VAL A 63 3.66 4.55 -4.59
CA VAL A 63 3.48 3.15 -4.25
C VAL A 63 2.13 2.68 -4.75
N SER A 64 2.11 1.50 -5.36
CA SER A 64 0.93 0.89 -5.97
C SER A 64 0.98 -0.62 -5.82
N GLN A 65 -0.14 -1.29 -6.09
CA GLN A 65 -0.27 -2.75 -6.04
C GLN A 65 -0.62 -3.30 -7.43
N GLY A 66 -0.35 -4.59 -7.62
CA GLY A 66 -0.85 -5.33 -8.79
C GLY A 66 -0.34 -4.80 -10.13
N GLY A 67 0.93 -4.36 -10.19
CA GLY A 67 1.55 -3.89 -11.42
C GLY A 67 1.36 -2.41 -11.74
N GLY A 68 0.86 -1.60 -10.80
CA GLY A 68 0.88 -0.13 -10.95
C GLY A 68 -0.46 0.58 -10.78
N GLN A 69 -1.58 -0.16 -10.79
CA GLN A 69 -2.89 0.46 -10.99
C GLN A 69 -3.77 0.49 -9.73
N ILE A 70 -3.45 -0.30 -8.72
CA ILE A 70 -4.31 -0.49 -7.54
C ILE A 70 -3.72 0.22 -6.34
N GLY A 71 -4.56 0.86 -5.53
CA GLY A 71 -4.14 1.43 -4.25
C GLY A 71 -3.02 2.46 -4.40
N VAL A 72 -2.99 3.17 -5.52
CA VAL A 72 -1.95 4.16 -5.83
C VAL A 72 -1.95 5.24 -4.75
N ALA A 73 -0.77 5.58 -4.26
CA ALA A 73 -0.51 6.72 -3.40
C ALA A 73 0.86 7.31 -3.75
N ALA A 74 0.97 8.63 -3.73
CA ALA A 74 2.21 9.32 -4.07
C ALA A 74 2.47 10.47 -3.11
N THR A 75 3.75 10.77 -2.92
CA THR A 75 4.23 11.92 -2.15
C THR A 75 5.54 12.42 -2.75
N VAL A 76 5.91 13.65 -2.40
CA VAL A 76 7.22 14.22 -2.73
C VAL A 76 7.98 14.40 -1.43
N LEU A 77 9.16 13.79 -1.35
CA LEU A 77 10.08 13.98 -0.23
C LEU A 77 11.04 15.11 -0.57
N THR A 78 11.09 16.14 0.28
CA THR A 78 12.12 17.18 0.17
C THR A 78 13.41 16.74 0.87
N PRO A 79 14.57 17.31 0.52
CA PRO A 79 15.86 17.01 1.15
C PRO A 79 15.88 17.11 2.68
N GLU A 80 15.09 18.01 3.24
CA GLU A 80 15.04 18.31 4.68
C GLU A 80 14.12 17.37 5.45
N GLN A 81 13.22 16.67 4.75
CA GLN A 81 12.27 15.76 5.38
C GLN A 81 12.93 14.45 5.80
N PRO A 82 12.46 13.81 6.89
CA PRO A 82 12.88 12.47 7.26
C PRO A 82 12.67 11.48 6.10
N SER A 83 13.66 10.64 5.85
CA SER A 83 13.63 9.62 4.79
C SER A 83 12.96 8.33 5.25
N GLU A 84 11.85 8.45 5.99
CA GLU A 84 11.06 7.30 6.44
C GLU A 84 9.59 7.51 6.02
N LEU A 85 9.05 6.52 5.31
CA LEU A 85 7.68 6.54 4.83
C LEU A 85 6.96 5.25 5.21
N GLU A 86 5.69 5.37 5.53
CA GLU A 86 4.76 4.26 5.67
C GLU A 86 3.73 4.32 4.55
N TYR A 87 3.55 3.21 3.85
CA TYR A 87 2.46 3.01 2.90
C TYR A 87 1.46 2.01 3.47
N ARG A 88 0.17 2.35 3.38
CA ARG A 88 -0.94 1.44 3.68
C ARG A 88 -1.78 1.20 2.44
N GLY A 89 -1.84 -0.06 2.04
CA GLY A 89 -2.78 -0.50 1.00
C GLY A 89 -4.23 -0.29 1.44
N PRO A 90 -5.16 0.02 0.51
CA PRO A 90 -6.57 0.12 0.83
C PRO A 90 -7.16 -1.24 1.24
N ALA A 91 -8.28 -1.18 1.95
CA ALA A 91 -9.12 -2.34 2.24
C ALA A 91 -9.81 -2.89 0.98
N ALA A 92 -10.17 -2.01 0.04
CA ALA A 92 -10.82 -2.36 -1.22
C ALA A 92 -10.01 -1.87 -2.42
N LEU A 93 -9.95 -2.67 -3.49
CA LEU A 93 -9.05 -2.45 -4.62
C LEU A 93 -9.37 -1.17 -5.44
N TYR A 94 -10.61 -0.68 -5.37
CA TYR A 94 -11.04 0.55 -6.05
C TYR A 94 -10.69 1.84 -5.28
N LEU A 95 -10.16 1.73 -4.05
CA LEU A 95 -9.74 2.88 -3.27
C LEU A 95 -8.26 3.17 -3.50
N SER A 96 -7.86 4.42 -3.25
CA SER A 96 -6.45 4.80 -3.22
C SER A 96 -5.77 4.25 -1.97
N GLY A 97 -4.45 4.06 -2.03
CA GLY A 97 -3.65 3.83 -0.84
C GLY A 97 -3.47 5.11 -0.03
N ALA A 98 -2.68 5.01 1.04
CA ALA A 98 -2.19 6.15 1.79
C ALA A 98 -0.69 6.02 1.98
N ILE A 99 0.06 7.11 1.76
CA ILE A 99 1.50 7.19 1.99
C ILE A 99 1.80 8.46 2.79
N GLY A 100 2.76 8.39 3.70
CA GLY A 100 3.12 9.49 4.59
C GLY A 100 4.12 9.06 5.66
N ALA A 101 4.35 9.93 6.65
CA ALA A 101 5.24 9.60 7.76
C ALA A 101 4.71 8.40 8.58
N PRO A 102 5.59 7.59 9.19
CA PRO A 102 5.18 6.47 10.04
C PRO A 102 4.15 6.87 11.11
N GLY A 103 3.10 6.07 11.26
CA GLY A 103 2.02 6.31 12.23
C GLY A 103 0.99 7.37 11.82
N THR A 104 1.23 8.16 10.76
CA THR A 104 0.27 9.17 10.28
C THR A 104 -0.73 8.63 9.26
N VAL A 105 -0.41 7.50 8.62
CA VAL A 105 -1.23 6.91 7.57
C VAL A 105 -2.28 5.95 8.13
N LYS A 106 -3.51 6.07 7.62
CA LYS A 106 -4.64 5.20 7.96
C LYS A 106 -5.11 4.41 6.75
N GLN A 107 -5.47 3.15 6.95
CA GLN A 107 -6.04 2.30 5.91
C GLN A 107 -7.46 2.77 5.57
N ARG A 108 -7.69 3.09 4.30
CA ARG A 108 -9.00 3.51 3.80
C ARG A 108 -9.90 2.29 3.55
N GLY A 109 -11.20 2.43 3.87
CA GLY A 109 -12.23 1.43 3.58
C GLY A 109 -12.33 0.25 4.57
N CYS A 110 -11.60 0.29 5.70
CA CYS A 110 -11.62 -0.80 6.67
C CYS A 110 -13.02 -1.09 7.23
N LEU A 111 -13.75 -0.04 7.64
CA LEU A 111 -15.10 -0.17 8.19
C LEU A 111 -16.08 -0.74 7.16
N LEU A 112 -16.01 -0.27 5.92
CA LEU A 112 -16.85 -0.78 4.84
C LEU A 112 -16.56 -2.26 4.55
N GLN A 113 -15.30 -2.67 4.55
CA GLN A 113 -14.92 -4.07 4.36
C GLN A 113 -15.47 -4.96 5.50
N LEU A 114 -15.37 -4.50 6.75
CA LEU A 114 -15.95 -5.21 7.89
C LEU A 114 -17.47 -5.34 7.77
N ALA A 115 -18.16 -4.26 7.35
CA ALA A 115 -19.60 -4.29 7.14
C ALA A 115 -20.01 -5.31 6.06
N ILE A 116 -19.30 -5.37 4.94
CA ILE A 116 -19.56 -6.36 3.87
C ILE A 116 -19.33 -7.78 4.39
N VAL A 117 -18.21 -8.01 5.08
CA VAL A 117 -17.87 -9.33 5.64
C VAL A 117 -18.91 -9.80 6.68
N ALA A 118 -19.53 -8.88 7.42
CA ALA A 118 -20.59 -9.22 8.37
C ALA A 118 -21.96 -9.39 7.71
N LEU A 119 -22.32 -8.54 6.75
CA LEU A 119 -23.67 -8.51 6.16
C LEU A 119 -23.91 -9.66 5.19
N VAL A 120 -22.93 -10.02 4.35
CA VAL A 120 -23.05 -11.10 3.36
C VAL A 120 -23.43 -12.46 4.00
N PRO A 121 -22.76 -12.96 5.05
CA PRO A 121 -23.13 -14.23 5.67
C PRO A 121 -24.49 -14.16 6.38
N LEU A 122 -24.85 -13.03 6.97
CA LEU A 122 -26.18 -12.84 7.57
C LEU A 122 -27.29 -12.92 6.52
N MET A 123 -27.10 -12.27 5.37
CA MET A 123 -28.04 -12.33 4.24
C MET A 123 -28.14 -13.75 3.67
N ALA A 124 -27.01 -14.46 3.53
CA ALA A 124 -27.00 -15.85 3.08
C ALA A 124 -27.76 -16.77 4.06
N LEU A 125 -27.55 -16.59 5.37
CA LEU A 125 -28.25 -17.36 6.40
C LEU A 125 -29.77 -17.11 6.37
N ALA A 126 -30.18 -15.84 6.24
CA ALA A 126 -31.58 -15.47 6.12
C ALA A 126 -32.23 -16.10 4.88
N LEU A 127 -31.54 -16.08 3.74
CA LEU A 127 -32.03 -16.71 2.50
C LEU A 127 -32.20 -18.24 2.67
N VAL A 128 -31.23 -18.91 3.29
CA VAL A 128 -31.32 -20.36 3.58
C VAL A 128 -32.51 -20.67 4.49
N MET A 129 -32.74 -19.85 5.53
CA MET A 129 -33.91 -20.01 6.38
C MET A 129 -35.23 -19.86 5.60
N VAL A 130 -35.35 -18.83 4.76
CA VAL A 130 -36.56 -18.60 3.95
C VAL A 130 -36.82 -19.76 2.99
N ILE A 131 -35.78 -20.27 2.32
CA ILE A 131 -35.89 -21.43 1.42
C ILE A 131 -36.31 -22.67 2.21
N GLY A 132 -35.71 -22.92 3.37
CA GLY A 132 -36.06 -24.05 4.23
C GLY A 132 -37.53 -24.01 4.67
N VAL A 133 -38.03 -22.83 5.05
CA VAL A 133 -39.44 -22.61 5.39
C VAL A 133 -40.34 -22.89 4.19
N LEU A 134 -40.00 -22.38 3.00
CA LEU A 134 -40.79 -22.59 1.78
C LEU A 134 -40.83 -24.06 1.35
N LEU A 135 -39.74 -24.81 1.51
CA LEU A 135 -39.69 -26.24 1.17
C LEU A 135 -40.38 -27.14 2.20
N SER A 136 -40.59 -26.65 3.42
CA SER A 136 -41.27 -27.36 4.50
C SER A 136 -42.80 -27.20 4.51
N ARG A 137 -43.34 -26.35 3.63
CA ARG A 137 -44.77 -26.15 3.42
C ARG A 137 -45.26 -26.92 2.21
#